data_AF-A0A6B0XVS9-F1
#
_entry.id   AF-A0A6B0XVS9-F1
#
_cell.length_a   1.000
_cell.length_b   1.000
_cell.length_c   1.000
_cell.angle_alpha   90.00
_cell.angle_beta   90.00
_cell.angle_gamma   90.00
#
_symmetry.space_group_name_H-M   'P 1'
#
loop_
_entity.id
_entity.type
_entity.pdbx_description
1 polymer ?
#
loop_
_entity_poly.entity_id
_entity_poly.type
_entity_poly.pdbx_seq_one_letter_code
_entity_poly.pdbx_strand_id
1 'polypeptide(L)'
;MILPSAGDRPRAEGAAERGEMGSRLILTEWGSEETPPRRDGRWHLQSERRWVVEGPRAMLADVEAVLPRSICTRTGHGALVLNLVNSVGVLDLPGVGPVELHTGKLEEAGFEALLADLIRLATSLPFSAGDPGSSPYASGPPPRDEVLYHAFVYLRHILSDGAPAEERLLPALELIQRAPHRRWRTEWRDVPVDALTRVDSRTLLD
;
A
#
# COMPACT_ATOMS: atom_id res chain seq x y z
N MET A 1 13.37 -15.48 3.57
CA MET A 1 13.63 -14.40 2.59
C MET A 1 14.58 -13.43 3.27
N ILE A 2 15.84 -13.45 2.83
CA ILE A 2 16.97 -12.82 3.51
C ILE A 2 16.98 -11.35 3.13
N LEU A 3 16.79 -10.47 4.11
CA LEU A 3 17.06 -9.04 3.98
C LEU A 3 18.54 -8.86 3.59
N PRO A 4 18.88 -8.10 2.54
CA PRO A 4 20.27 -7.76 2.33
C PRO A 4 20.72 -6.85 3.48
N SER A 5 21.81 -7.30 4.11
CA SER A 5 22.55 -6.62 5.16
C SER A 5 22.86 -5.18 4.79
N ALA A 6 22.81 -4.30 5.78
CA ALA A 6 23.44 -2.99 5.74
C ALA A 6 24.91 -3.17 5.31
N GLY A 7 25.23 -2.69 4.11
CA GLY A 7 26.54 -2.77 3.49
C GLY A 7 26.90 -1.40 2.94
N ASP A 8 27.93 -0.83 3.54
CA ASP A 8 28.80 0.25 3.09
C ASP A 8 28.39 1.08 1.86
N ARG A 9 28.20 2.38 2.11
CA ARG A 9 28.56 3.39 1.11
C ARG A 9 30.08 3.34 0.89
N PRO A 10 30.61 3.43 -0.33
CA PRO A 10 32.00 3.80 -0.49
C PRO A 10 32.19 5.22 0.07
N ARG A 11 33.16 5.37 0.98
CA ARG A 11 33.71 6.68 1.37
C ARG A 11 34.26 7.34 0.11
N ALA A 12 33.54 8.32 -0.43
CA ALA A 12 34.12 9.31 -1.32
C ALA A 12 34.75 10.40 -0.44
N GLU A 13 36.06 10.28 -0.25
CA GLU A 13 36.92 11.39 0.13
C GLU A 13 36.77 12.50 -0.91
N GLY A 14 36.33 13.66 -0.45
CA GLY A 14 36.11 14.87 -1.24
C GLY A 14 35.87 16.04 -0.31
N ALA A 15 36.71 16.13 0.73
CA ALA A 15 36.70 17.20 1.73
C ALA A 15 37.64 18.32 1.26
N ALA A 16 37.18 19.13 0.32
CA ALA A 16 37.61 20.50 0.07
C ALA A 16 36.68 21.08 -1.01
N GLU A 17 36.26 22.34 -0.91
CA GLU A 17 35.53 23.10 -1.95
C GLU A 17 33.98 23.10 -1.99
N ARG A 18 33.25 22.90 -0.88
CA ARG A 18 31.79 23.20 -0.84
C ARG A 18 31.37 24.19 0.27
N GLY A 19 32.14 25.26 0.41
CA GLY A 19 31.96 26.32 1.41
C GLY A 19 30.79 27.30 1.19
N GLU A 20 29.98 27.16 0.14
CA GLU A 20 28.91 28.14 -0.19
C GLU A 20 27.51 27.53 -0.47
N MET A 21 27.24 26.28 -0.07
CA MET A 21 26.00 25.56 -0.42
C MET A 21 24.92 25.52 0.69
N GLY A 22 25.03 26.40 1.70
CA GLY A 22 24.38 26.22 3.01
C GLY A 22 22.90 26.59 3.17
N SER A 23 22.13 26.83 2.10
CA SER A 23 20.74 27.37 2.23
C SER A 23 19.68 26.68 1.38
N ARG A 24 19.94 25.52 0.77
CA ARG A 24 18.98 24.88 -0.14
C ARG A 24 18.91 23.38 0.05
N LEU A 25 17.72 22.82 -0.12
CA LEU A 25 17.50 21.38 -0.21
C LEU A 25 17.81 20.87 -1.62
N ILE A 26 18.47 19.73 -1.70
CA ILE A 26 18.83 19.02 -2.94
C ILE A 26 18.02 17.73 -2.98
N LEU A 27 17.41 17.44 -4.13
CA LEU A 27 16.63 16.22 -4.36
C LEU A 27 17.33 15.36 -5.42
N THR A 28 17.71 14.15 -5.08
CA THR A 28 18.40 13.19 -5.97
C THR A 28 17.83 11.79 -5.84
N GLU A 29 18.07 10.93 -6.83
CA GLU A 29 17.74 9.52 -6.72
C GLU A 29 18.71 8.78 -5.78
N TRP A 30 18.19 7.88 -4.93
CA TRP A 30 19.02 7.10 -4.01
C TRP A 30 19.96 6.15 -4.77
N GLY A 31 21.26 6.34 -4.58
CA GLY A 31 22.29 5.54 -5.25
C GLY A 31 22.70 6.09 -6.63
N SER A 32 22.20 7.27 -7.00
CA SER A 32 22.58 8.00 -8.22
C SER A 32 22.80 9.49 -7.88
N GLU A 33 23.56 10.20 -8.69
CA GLU A 33 23.64 11.67 -8.64
C GLU A 33 22.60 12.33 -9.57
N GLU A 34 21.71 11.53 -10.14
CA GLU A 34 20.67 12.02 -11.05
C GLU A 34 19.63 12.85 -10.30
N THR A 35 19.46 14.08 -10.79
CA THR A 35 18.42 14.99 -10.34
C THR A 35 17.15 14.70 -11.14
N PRO A 36 15.97 14.61 -10.50
CA PRO A 36 14.75 14.33 -11.24
C PRO A 36 14.47 15.40 -12.30
N PRO A 37 13.82 15.04 -13.42
CA PRO A 37 13.41 16.02 -14.41
C PRO A 37 12.40 17.00 -13.81
N ARG A 38 12.43 18.24 -14.30
CA ARG A 38 11.49 19.29 -13.90
C ARG A 38 10.62 19.68 -15.09
N ARG A 39 9.30 19.65 -14.94
CA ARG A 39 8.31 20.04 -15.97
C ARG A 39 7.28 20.96 -15.33
N ASP A 40 6.93 22.04 -16.02
CA ASP A 40 5.94 23.03 -15.57
C ASP A 40 6.17 23.52 -14.12
N GLY A 41 7.44 23.68 -13.74
CA GLY A 41 7.85 24.13 -12.41
C GLY A 41 7.85 23.06 -11.31
N ARG A 42 7.39 21.84 -11.59
CA ARG A 42 7.29 20.71 -10.66
C ARG A 42 8.36 19.66 -10.91
N TRP A 43 8.82 18.99 -9.86
CA TRP A 43 9.73 17.84 -9.99
C TRP A 43 8.95 16.58 -10.33
N HIS A 44 9.39 15.82 -11.32
CA HIS A 44 8.72 14.61 -11.80
C HIS A 44 9.44 13.39 -11.26
N LEU A 45 8.82 12.69 -10.31
CA LEU A 45 9.42 11.57 -9.58
C LEU A 45 8.68 10.27 -9.88
N GLN A 46 9.45 9.20 -10.10
CA GLN A 46 8.93 7.85 -10.16
C GLN A 46 8.77 7.29 -8.74
N SER A 47 7.55 6.92 -8.40
CA SER A 47 7.15 6.40 -7.08
C SER A 47 7.86 5.09 -6.70
N GLU A 48 8.25 4.29 -7.68
CA GLU A 48 8.99 3.02 -7.48
C GLU A 48 10.47 3.23 -7.17
N ARG A 49 11.00 4.43 -7.44
CA ARG A 49 12.38 4.81 -7.11
C ARG A 49 12.43 5.41 -5.72
N ARG A 50 13.58 5.26 -5.07
CA ARG A 50 13.86 5.93 -3.79
C ARG A 50 14.54 7.26 -4.06
N TRP A 51 14.12 8.29 -3.34
CA TRP A 51 14.65 9.64 -3.51
C TRP A 51 15.27 10.12 -2.21
N VAL A 52 16.25 11.02 -2.31
CA VAL A 52 16.99 11.57 -1.18
C VAL A 52 16.83 13.07 -1.19
N VAL A 53 16.42 13.62 -0.06
CA VAL A 53 16.45 15.05 0.20
C VAL A 53 17.62 15.33 1.12
N GLU A 54 18.61 16.07 0.63
CA GLU A 54 19.79 16.47 1.37
C GLU A 54 19.78 17.97 1.65
N GLY A 55 20.27 18.37 2.83
CA GLY A 55 20.41 19.78 3.15
C GLY A 55 20.38 20.10 4.65
N PRO A 56 20.13 21.36 5.02
CA PRO A 56 20.16 21.82 6.40
C PRO A 56 19.15 21.08 7.28
N ARG A 57 19.58 20.71 8.50
CA ARG A 57 18.76 19.92 9.44
C ARG A 57 17.39 20.53 9.74
N ALA A 58 17.31 21.87 9.84
CA ALA A 58 16.06 22.59 10.08
C ALA A 58 15.07 22.40 8.93
N MET A 59 15.50 22.60 7.68
CA MET A 59 14.66 22.41 6.50
C MET A 59 14.24 20.95 6.32
N LEU A 60 15.12 20.00 6.63
CA LEU A 60 14.75 18.58 6.65
C LEU A 60 13.69 18.29 7.72
N ALA A 61 13.74 18.94 8.88
CA ALA A 61 12.71 18.77 9.90
C ALA A 61 11.33 19.28 9.40
N ASP A 62 11.31 20.36 8.63
CA ASP A 62 10.08 20.87 8.02
C ASP A 62 9.50 19.85 7.02
N VAL A 63 10.34 19.25 6.17
CA VAL A 63 9.92 18.17 5.25
C VAL A 63 9.40 16.94 6.01
N GLU A 64 10.04 16.55 7.11
CA GLU A 64 9.62 15.42 7.93
C GLU A 64 8.30 15.69 8.67
N ALA A 65 7.96 16.95 8.94
CA ALA A 65 6.73 17.33 9.63
C ALA A 65 5.46 17.19 8.76
N VAL A 66 5.58 17.38 7.44
CA VAL A 66 4.45 17.23 6.50
C VAL A 66 4.28 15.81 5.98
N LEU A 67 5.31 14.96 6.10
CA LEU A 67 5.27 13.60 5.57
C LEU A 67 5.00 12.56 6.66
N PRO A 68 4.16 11.54 6.38
CA PRO A 68 4.04 10.39 7.25
C PRO A 68 5.40 9.68 7.41
N ARG A 69 5.68 9.17 8.61
CA ARG A 69 6.90 8.37 8.89
C ARG A 69 7.03 7.11 8.03
N SER A 70 5.93 6.61 7.47
CA SER A 70 5.94 5.48 6.54
C SER A 70 6.55 5.81 5.18
N ILE A 71 6.53 7.09 4.79
CA ILE A 71 6.97 7.58 3.48
C ILE A 71 8.35 8.24 3.58
N CYS A 72 8.77 8.69 4.76
CA CYS A 72 10.02 9.39 4.97
C CYS A 72 10.83 8.76 6.10
N THR A 73 12.11 8.45 5.84
CA THR A 73 13.04 7.93 6.84
C THR A 73 14.31 8.76 6.89
N ARG A 74 14.66 9.27 8.07
CA ARG A 74 15.88 10.04 8.27
C ARG A 74 17.11 9.13 8.28
N THR A 75 18.09 9.44 7.43
CA THR A 75 19.37 8.74 7.39
C THR A 75 20.49 9.68 7.79
N GLY A 76 20.91 9.62 9.06
CA GLY A 76 21.95 10.49 9.61
C GLY A 76 21.47 11.94 9.84
N HIS A 77 22.43 12.88 9.84
CA HIS A 77 22.15 14.29 10.20
C HIS A 77 21.76 15.21 9.04
N GLY A 78 22.01 14.81 7.79
CA GLY A 78 21.90 15.68 6.62
C GLY A 78 21.07 15.15 5.46
N ALA A 79 20.36 14.02 5.63
CA ALA A 79 19.58 13.41 4.55
C ALA A 79 18.27 12.75 5.04
N LEU A 80 17.24 12.84 4.21
CA LEU A 80 15.98 12.13 4.32
C LEU A 80 15.79 11.24 3.10
N VAL A 81 15.36 10.01 3.31
CA VAL A 81 15.02 9.07 2.24
C VAL A 81 13.51 9.01 2.10
N LEU A 82 13.04 9.30 0.90
CA LEU A 82 11.64 9.22 0.51
C LEU A 82 11.37 7.85 -0.12
N ASN A 83 10.43 7.12 0.48
CA ASN A 83 9.93 5.83 0.03
C ASN A 83 8.50 6.00 -0.46
N LEU A 84 8.35 6.39 -1.72
CA LEU A 84 7.10 6.87 -2.32
C LEU A 84 6.29 5.75 -2.99
N VAL A 85 6.58 4.50 -2.66
CA VAL A 85 6.07 3.30 -3.34
C VAL A 85 4.55 3.36 -3.52
N ASN A 86 4.10 3.17 -4.76
CA ASN A 86 2.69 3.19 -5.17
C ASN A 86 1.94 4.51 -4.88
N SER A 87 2.65 5.62 -4.73
CA SER A 87 2.04 6.95 -4.57
C SER A 87 1.88 7.64 -5.92
N VAL A 88 0.73 8.28 -6.16
CA VAL A 88 0.42 9.07 -7.36
C VAL A 88 -0.14 10.41 -6.93
N GLY A 89 0.18 11.47 -7.67
CA GLY A 89 -0.38 12.81 -7.47
C GLY A 89 0.67 13.86 -7.10
N VAL A 90 0.23 14.97 -6.53
CA VAL A 90 1.10 16.13 -6.25
C VAL A 90 1.33 16.28 -4.76
N LEU A 91 2.59 16.46 -4.38
CA LEU A 91 3.05 16.65 -3.02
C LEU A 91 3.89 17.93 -2.94
N ASP A 92 3.56 18.84 -2.03
CA ASP A 92 4.36 20.04 -1.82
C ASP A 92 5.38 19.80 -0.70
N LEU A 93 6.67 19.87 -1.05
CA LEU A 93 7.76 19.65 -0.10
C LEU A 93 8.38 21.00 0.30
N PRO A 94 8.31 21.39 1.59
CA PRO A 94 8.91 22.63 2.08
C PRO A 94 10.38 22.77 1.66
N GLY A 95 10.75 23.88 1.06
CA GLY A 95 12.12 24.17 0.61
C GLY A 95 12.58 23.43 -0.66
N VAL A 96 11.83 22.43 -1.15
CA VAL A 96 12.07 21.75 -2.45
C VAL A 96 11.09 22.23 -3.52
N GLY A 97 9.83 22.47 -3.12
CA GLY A 97 8.71 22.84 -3.98
C GLY A 97 7.83 21.65 -4.38
N PRO A 98 6.90 21.86 -5.33
CA PRO A 98 5.93 20.85 -5.73
C PRO A 98 6.59 19.69 -6.47
N VAL A 99 6.21 18.48 -6.06
CA VAL A 99 6.65 17.19 -6.58
C VAL A 99 5.45 16.45 -7.13
N GLU A 100 5.57 15.97 -8.36
CA GLU A 100 4.57 15.17 -9.04
C GLU A 100 5.04 13.72 -9.07
N LEU A 101 4.23 12.83 -8.51
CA LEU A 101 4.52 11.41 -8.34
C LEU A 101 3.76 10.62 -9.41
N HIS A 102 4.52 9.80 -10.13
CA HIS A 102 4.00 8.91 -11.17
C HIS A 102 4.41 7.48 -10.86
N THR A 103 3.56 6.53 -11.25
CA THR A 103 3.98 5.12 -11.31
C THR A 103 4.24 4.75 -12.76
N GLY A 104 5.25 3.92 -13.01
CA GLY A 104 5.49 3.38 -14.35
C GLY A 104 4.39 2.42 -14.82
N LYS A 105 3.48 2.01 -13.92
CA LYS A 105 2.39 1.05 -14.21
C LYS A 105 1.03 1.70 -14.42
N LEU A 106 0.87 2.94 -13.97
CA LEU A 106 -0.41 3.60 -13.82
C LEU A 106 -0.19 5.12 -13.87
N GLU A 107 -0.73 5.74 -14.92
CA GLU A 107 -0.77 7.20 -15.09
C GLU A 107 -1.94 7.81 -14.30
N GLU A 108 -1.94 9.13 -14.12
CA GLU A 108 -2.99 9.87 -13.40
C GLU A 108 -4.40 9.55 -13.92
N ALA A 109 -4.60 9.55 -15.24
CA ALA A 109 -5.88 9.19 -15.86
C ALA A 109 -6.30 7.73 -15.54
N GLY A 110 -5.34 6.82 -15.46
CA GLY A 110 -5.57 5.43 -15.07
C GLY A 110 -5.94 5.28 -13.60
N PHE A 111 -5.32 6.08 -12.73
CA PHE A 111 -5.67 6.16 -11.32
C PHE A 111 -7.08 6.72 -11.10
N GLU A 112 -7.42 7.83 -11.76
CA GLU A 112 -8.75 8.43 -11.70
C GLU A 112 -9.84 7.48 -12.21
N ALA A 113 -9.56 6.73 -13.29
CA ALA A 113 -10.48 5.71 -13.79
C ALA A 113 -10.70 4.58 -12.78
N LEU A 114 -9.64 4.09 -12.13
CA LEU A 114 -9.75 3.08 -11.07
C LEU A 114 -10.51 3.61 -9.84
N LEU A 115 -10.26 4.86 -9.47
CA LEU A 115 -10.96 5.50 -8.36
C LEU A 115 -12.45 5.67 -8.68
N ALA A 116 -12.78 6.13 -9.89
CA ALA A 116 -14.15 6.23 -10.36
C ALA A 116 -14.87 4.87 -10.37
N ASP A 117 -14.18 3.80 -10.80
CA ASP A 117 -14.70 2.44 -10.78
C ASP A 117 -14.94 1.93 -9.35
N LEU A 118 -14.01 2.22 -8.44
CA LEU A 118 -14.12 1.87 -7.03
C LEU A 118 -15.25 2.63 -6.33
N ILE A 119 -15.40 3.93 -6.62
CA ILE A 119 -16.52 4.74 -6.14
C ILE A 119 -17.82 4.20 -6.70
N ARG A 120 -17.90 3.91 -8.01
CA ARG A 120 -19.08 3.30 -8.64
C ARG A 120 -19.47 2.01 -7.92
N LEU A 121 -18.51 1.10 -7.70
CA LEU A 121 -18.73 -0.13 -6.93
C LEU A 121 -19.18 0.16 -5.50
N ALA A 122 -18.53 1.08 -4.79
CA ALA A 122 -18.89 1.44 -3.42
C ALA A 122 -20.30 2.05 -3.34
N THR A 123 -20.70 2.88 -4.30
CA THR A 123 -22.03 3.48 -4.39
C THR A 123 -23.10 2.50 -4.87
N SER A 124 -22.71 1.39 -5.51
CA SER A 124 -23.60 0.28 -5.82
C SER A 124 -23.84 -0.65 -4.62
N LEU A 125 -23.08 -0.47 -3.53
CA LEU A 125 -23.37 -1.17 -2.29
C LEU A 125 -24.66 -0.59 -1.66
N PRO A 126 -25.54 -1.43 -1.10
CA PRO A 126 -26.84 -1.00 -0.56
C PRO A 126 -26.69 -0.33 0.82
N PHE A 127 -25.84 0.69 0.93
CA PHE A 127 -25.70 1.51 2.12
C PHE A 127 -25.91 2.98 1.73
N SER A 128 -27.18 3.36 1.53
CA SER A 128 -27.54 4.76 1.75
C SER A 128 -27.60 4.98 3.26
N ALA A 129 -26.91 6.01 3.76
CA ALA A 129 -26.97 6.42 5.16
C ALA A 129 -28.41 6.86 5.48
N GLY A 130 -29.24 5.91 5.92
CA GLY A 130 -30.64 6.14 6.27
C GLY A 130 -31.63 5.04 5.95
N ASP A 131 -31.24 3.87 5.43
CA ASP A 131 -32.20 2.82 5.04
C ASP A 131 -32.42 1.74 6.13
N PRO A 132 -33.59 1.69 6.80
CA PRO A 132 -33.94 0.65 7.75
C PRO A 132 -34.71 -0.46 7.02
N GLY A 133 -34.02 -1.32 6.28
CA GLY A 133 -34.75 -2.24 5.40
C GLY A 133 -33.98 -3.47 4.94
N SER A 134 -33.69 -4.42 5.83
CA SER A 134 -33.60 -5.83 5.40
C SER A 134 -34.34 -6.71 6.41
N SER A 135 -35.60 -7.00 6.11
CA SER A 135 -36.37 -8.01 6.83
C SER A 135 -35.76 -9.40 6.55
N PRO A 136 -35.49 -10.24 7.56
CA PRO A 136 -34.77 -11.52 7.40
C PRO A 136 -35.58 -12.66 6.74
N TYR A 137 -36.71 -12.38 6.09
CA TYR A 137 -37.65 -13.40 5.58
C TYR A 137 -38.12 -13.17 4.13
N ALA A 138 -37.24 -12.70 3.24
CA ALA A 138 -37.54 -12.72 1.80
C ALA A 138 -37.13 -14.08 1.19
N SER A 139 -38.09 -14.98 1.02
CA SER A 139 -37.91 -16.25 0.29
C SER A 139 -38.07 -16.02 -1.22
N GLY A 140 -37.05 -15.45 -1.85
CA GLY A 140 -36.92 -15.32 -3.30
C GLY A 140 -35.44 -15.48 -3.72
N PRO A 141 -35.13 -15.70 -5.00
CA PRO A 141 -33.75 -15.64 -5.46
C PRO A 141 -33.20 -14.24 -5.13
N PRO A 142 -32.07 -14.13 -4.42
CA PRO A 142 -31.55 -12.83 -4.04
C PRO A 142 -31.32 -11.99 -5.30
N PRO A 143 -31.80 -10.74 -5.38
CA PRO A 143 -31.33 -9.82 -6.41
C PRO A 143 -29.79 -9.84 -6.44
N ARG A 144 -29.19 -9.67 -7.63
CA ARG A 144 -27.72 -9.69 -7.80
C ARG A 144 -27.00 -8.78 -6.79
N ASP A 145 -27.67 -7.72 -6.36
CA ASP A 145 -27.16 -6.74 -5.40
C ASP A 145 -27.11 -7.26 -3.95
N GLU A 146 -27.99 -8.21 -3.57
CA GLU A 146 -27.90 -8.91 -2.27
C GLU A 146 -26.68 -9.85 -2.21
N VAL A 147 -26.29 -10.45 -3.33
CA VAL A 147 -25.08 -11.29 -3.41
C VAL A 147 -23.82 -10.44 -3.17
N LEU A 148 -23.79 -9.22 -3.72
CA LEU A 148 -22.68 -8.27 -3.51
C LEU A 148 -22.65 -7.73 -2.07
N TYR A 149 -23.82 -7.51 -1.46
CA TYR A 149 -23.92 -7.15 -0.05
C TYR A 149 -23.32 -8.22 0.86
N HIS A 150 -23.70 -9.49 0.67
CA HIS A 150 -23.16 -10.58 1.47
C HIS A 150 -21.66 -10.77 1.25
N ALA A 151 -21.17 -10.61 0.01
CA ALA A 151 -19.75 -10.64 -0.28
C ALA A 151 -18.99 -9.50 0.43
N PHE A 152 -19.55 -8.29 0.46
CA PHE A 152 -18.96 -7.15 1.18
C PHE A 152 -18.97 -7.35 2.69
N VAL A 153 -20.09 -7.78 3.27
CA VAL A 153 -20.19 -8.06 4.71
C VAL A 153 -19.21 -9.16 5.12
N TYR A 154 -19.10 -10.22 4.31
CA TYR A 154 -18.15 -11.29 4.53
C TYR A 154 -16.71 -10.77 4.44
N LEU A 155 -16.38 -10.01 3.40
CA LEU A 155 -15.05 -9.41 3.23
C LEU A 155 -14.68 -8.50 4.41
N ARG A 156 -15.61 -7.65 4.86
CA ARG A 156 -15.43 -6.78 6.03
C ARG A 156 -15.22 -7.61 7.30
N HIS A 157 -15.99 -8.69 7.48
CA HIS A 157 -15.86 -9.55 8.64
C HIS A 157 -14.49 -10.22 8.69
N ILE A 158 -14.05 -10.86 7.60
CA ILE A 158 -12.75 -11.56 7.54
C ILE A 158 -11.53 -10.62 7.58
N LEU A 159 -11.71 -9.34 7.27
CA LEU A 159 -10.70 -8.30 7.44
C LEU A 159 -10.67 -7.70 8.86
N SER A 160 -11.69 -7.94 9.67
CA SER A 160 -11.79 -7.38 11.03
C SER A 160 -11.03 -8.22 12.06
N ASP A 161 -10.66 -7.60 13.18
CA ASP A 161 -9.98 -8.30 14.27
C ASP A 161 -10.86 -9.27 15.06
N GLY A 162 -12.18 -9.20 14.87
CA GLY A 162 -13.16 -10.08 15.50
C GLY A 162 -13.43 -11.38 14.72
N ALA A 163 -12.84 -11.56 13.53
CA ALA A 163 -13.02 -12.79 12.76
C ALA A 163 -12.25 -13.98 13.39
N PRO A 164 -12.75 -15.22 13.25
CA PRO A 164 -12.00 -16.41 13.61
C PRO A 164 -10.63 -16.44 12.93
N ALA A 165 -9.58 -16.85 13.64
CA ALA A 165 -8.20 -16.78 13.13
C ALA A 165 -8.01 -17.54 11.80
N GLU A 166 -8.77 -18.62 11.60
CA GLU A 166 -8.77 -19.47 10.40
C GLU A 166 -9.39 -18.78 9.17
N GLU A 167 -10.24 -17.77 9.39
CA GLU A 167 -10.96 -17.04 8.34
C GLU A 167 -10.33 -15.68 8.04
N ARG A 168 -9.40 -15.20 8.89
CA ARG A 168 -8.77 -13.88 8.74
C ARG A 168 -7.92 -13.81 7.47
N LEU A 169 -8.24 -12.84 6.63
CA LEU A 169 -7.62 -12.71 5.31
C LEU A 169 -6.18 -12.20 5.36
N LEU A 170 -5.88 -11.20 6.21
CA LEU A 170 -4.56 -10.58 6.28
C LEU A 170 -3.43 -11.58 6.65
N PRO A 171 -3.56 -12.38 7.72
CA PRO A 171 -2.56 -13.42 8.03
C PRO A 171 -2.39 -14.46 6.92
N ALA A 172 -3.48 -14.83 6.23
CA ALA A 172 -3.43 -15.76 5.11
C ALA A 172 -2.66 -15.17 3.92
N LEU A 173 -2.87 -13.89 3.60
CA LEU A 173 -2.13 -13.18 2.55
C LEU A 173 -0.64 -13.04 2.90
N GLU A 174 -0.31 -12.74 4.17
CA GLU A 174 1.08 -12.71 4.63
C GLU A 174 1.77 -14.07 4.48
N LEU A 175 1.05 -15.17 4.75
CA LEU A 175 1.57 -16.52 4.59
C LEU A 175 1.89 -16.84 3.12
N ILE A 176 1.01 -16.47 2.20
CA ILE A 176 1.21 -16.61 0.75
C ILE A 176 2.43 -15.79 0.30
N GLN A 177 2.53 -14.53 0.74
CA GLN A 177 3.66 -13.67 0.39
C GLN A 177 5.01 -14.20 0.89
N ARG A 178 5.04 -14.81 2.09
CA ARG A 178 6.27 -15.39 2.66
C ARG A 178 6.71 -16.68 1.96
N ALA A 179 5.80 -17.42 1.35
CA ALA A 179 6.09 -18.70 0.70
C ALA A 179 5.30 -18.90 -0.62
N PRO A 180 5.57 -18.08 -1.66
CA PRO A 180 4.75 -18.03 -2.88
C PRO A 180 4.80 -19.33 -3.72
N HIS A 181 5.81 -20.18 -3.50
CA HIS A 181 5.97 -21.46 -4.17
C HIS A 181 5.22 -22.62 -3.48
N ARG A 182 4.60 -22.37 -2.31
CA ARG A 182 3.78 -23.38 -1.66
C ARG A 182 2.43 -23.46 -2.36
N ARG A 183 2.13 -24.64 -2.88
CA ARG A 183 0.84 -24.94 -3.49
C ARG A 183 -0.08 -25.53 -2.44
N TRP A 184 -1.23 -24.91 -2.24
CA TRP A 184 -2.29 -25.50 -1.44
C TRP A 184 -2.75 -26.79 -2.12
N ARG A 185 -2.74 -27.91 -1.39
CA ARG A 185 -3.31 -29.19 -1.82
C ARG A 185 -4.43 -29.54 -0.85
N THR A 186 -5.63 -29.65 -1.39
CA THR A 186 -6.76 -30.21 -0.65
C THR A 186 -6.70 -31.73 -0.80
N GLU A 187 -6.56 -32.44 0.32
CA GLU A 187 -6.67 -33.90 0.38
C GLU A 187 -7.98 -34.26 1.07
N TRP A 188 -8.86 -34.94 0.32
CA TRP A 188 -10.06 -35.55 0.89
C TRP A 188 -9.66 -36.85 1.58
N ARG A 189 -10.24 -37.10 2.75
CA ARG A 189 -10.06 -38.36 3.48
C ARG A 189 -11.41 -38.92 3.83
N ASP A 190 -11.59 -40.21 3.55
CA ASP A 190 -12.74 -40.95 4.03
C ASP A 190 -12.59 -41.13 5.55
N VAL A 191 -13.50 -40.51 6.29
CA VAL A 191 -13.57 -40.63 7.75
C VAL A 191 -14.79 -41.48 8.08
N PRO A 192 -14.67 -42.54 8.90
CA PRO A 192 -15.82 -43.29 9.37
C PRO A 192 -16.81 -42.37 10.08
N VAL A 193 -18.11 -42.53 9.79
CA VAL A 193 -19.18 -41.68 10.36
C VAL A 193 -19.16 -41.67 11.89
N ASP A 194 -18.77 -42.78 12.51
CA ASP A 194 -18.69 -42.92 13.97
C ASP A 194 -17.58 -42.06 14.60
N ALA A 195 -16.60 -41.58 13.81
CA ALA A 195 -15.52 -40.72 14.27
C ALA A 195 -15.82 -39.22 14.06
N LEU A 196 -17.03 -38.89 13.61
CA LEU A 196 -17.36 -37.57 13.10
C LEU A 196 -17.99 -36.69 14.18
N THR A 197 -17.20 -35.77 14.75
CA THR A 197 -17.65 -34.89 15.86
C THR A 197 -18.47 -33.68 15.40
N ARG A 198 -18.41 -33.30 14.12
CA ARG A 198 -19.10 -32.13 13.57
C ARG A 198 -19.27 -32.27 12.06
N VAL A 199 -20.46 -31.96 11.55
CA VAL A 199 -20.77 -31.87 10.12
C VAL A 199 -20.82 -30.40 9.72
N ASP A 200 -20.12 -30.03 8.66
CA ASP A 200 -20.18 -28.71 8.03
C ASP A 200 -20.41 -28.82 6.52
N SER A 201 -20.48 -27.67 5.84
CA SER A 201 -20.65 -27.57 4.39
C SER A 201 -19.48 -28.13 3.55
N ARG A 202 -18.38 -28.54 4.19
CA ARG A 202 -17.24 -29.22 3.55
C ARG A 202 -17.21 -30.72 3.83
N THR A 203 -18.13 -31.22 4.67
CA THR A 203 -18.20 -32.62 5.07
C THR A 203 -19.09 -33.45 4.14
N LEU A 204 -20.05 -32.82 3.46
CA LEU A 204 -20.99 -33.48 2.55
C LEU A 204 -20.53 -33.25 1.11
N LEU A 205 -20.19 -34.35 0.43
CA LEU A 205 -20.09 -34.40 -1.03
C LEU A 205 -21.45 -34.89 -1.56
N ASP A 206 -21.97 -34.25 -2.61
CA ASP A 206 -23.07 -34.80 -3.44
C ASP A 206 -22.60 -36.05 -4.19
#